data_AF-A0A1M5B574-F1
#
_entry.id   AF-A0A1M5B574-F1
#
_cell.length_a   1.000
_cell.length_b   1.000
_cell.length_c   1.000
_cell.angle_alpha   90.00
_cell.angle_beta   90.00
_cell.angle_gamma   90.00
#
_symmetry.space_group_name_H-M   'P 1'
#
loop_
_entity.id
_entity.type
_entity.pdbx_description
1 polymer ?
#
loop_
_entity_poly.entity_id
_entity_poly.type
_entity_poly.pdbx_seq_one_letter_code
_entity_poly.pdbx_strand_id
1 'polypeptide(L)'
;MDQTAICGVKIIFEQGIPGFENLKEFFISKPFADSPFYYLQAAQQADICFLLINPFEITKAYEFNLPEPVQEVLEIKELSDVAVFNVVNAREGLDNATVNLQAPVVINVRGLKGMQVVLNEPTWQLREPLKNLLQGKVGQ
;
A
#
# COMPACT_ATOMS: atom_id res chain seq x y z
N MET A 1 -6.35 -27.20 14.24
CA MET A 1 -5.81 -26.16 15.13
C MET A 1 -4.50 -25.72 14.52
N ASP A 2 -4.55 -24.72 13.67
CA ASP A 2 -3.38 -23.89 13.35
C ASP A 2 -3.93 -22.50 13.05
N GLN A 3 -4.14 -21.72 14.10
CA GLN A 3 -4.35 -20.29 13.96
C GLN A 3 -2.95 -19.70 13.94
N THR A 4 -2.36 -19.56 12.75
CA THR A 4 -1.23 -18.66 12.56
C THR A 4 -1.70 -17.31 13.05
N ALA A 5 -1.21 -16.87 14.21
CA ALA A 5 -1.60 -15.61 14.80
C ALA A 5 -1.30 -14.51 13.77
N ILE A 6 -2.34 -13.87 13.24
CA ILE A 6 -2.15 -12.76 12.32
C ILE A 6 -1.63 -11.58 13.17
N CYS A 7 -0.33 -11.40 13.20
CA CYS A 7 0.31 -10.24 13.81
C CYS A 7 0.16 -9.05 12.88
N GLY A 8 -0.75 -8.12 13.18
CA GLY A 8 -0.94 -6.90 12.40
C GLY A 8 -2.11 -6.06 12.87
N VAL A 9 -2.24 -4.85 12.32
CA VAL A 9 -3.38 -3.96 12.54
C VAL A 9 -4.45 -4.28 11.49
N LYS A 10 -5.68 -4.56 11.93
CA LYS A 10 -6.80 -4.80 11.02
C LYS A 10 -7.26 -3.49 10.36
N ILE A 11 -7.41 -3.51 9.05
CA ILE A 11 -7.87 -2.41 8.20
C ILE A 11 -9.04 -2.89 7.34
N ILE A 12 -10.07 -2.06 7.22
CA ILE A 12 -11.28 -2.33 6.45
C ILE A 12 -11.18 -1.66 5.08
N PHE A 13 -11.32 -2.45 4.02
CA PHE A 13 -11.37 -1.99 2.64
C PHE A 13 -12.79 -2.22 2.10
N GLU A 14 -13.68 -1.24 2.26
CA GLU A 14 -15.10 -1.36 1.88
C GLU A 14 -15.31 -1.72 0.40
N GLN A 15 -14.43 -1.24 -0.48
CA GLN A 15 -14.44 -1.56 -1.91
C GLN A 15 -13.56 -2.79 -2.25
N GLY A 16 -12.87 -3.34 -1.26
CA GLY A 16 -11.79 -4.30 -1.44
C GLY A 16 -10.58 -3.68 -2.12
N ILE A 17 -9.77 -4.53 -2.75
CA ILE A 17 -8.63 -4.15 -3.58
C ILE A 17 -8.96 -4.57 -5.02
N PRO A 18 -8.66 -3.76 -6.06
CA PRO A 18 -8.83 -4.16 -7.46
C PRO A 18 -8.33 -5.59 -7.75
N GLY A 19 -9.18 -6.44 -8.32
CA GLY A 19 -8.96 -7.87 -8.55
C GLY A 19 -9.26 -8.78 -7.36
N PHE A 20 -9.58 -8.20 -6.20
CA PHE A 20 -9.91 -8.87 -4.94
C PHE A 20 -11.06 -8.14 -4.22
N GLU A 21 -12.06 -7.66 -4.97
CA GLU A 21 -13.13 -6.79 -4.49
C GLU A 21 -13.97 -7.45 -3.39
N ASN A 22 -14.01 -8.78 -3.34
CA ASN A 22 -14.74 -9.55 -2.32
C ASN A 22 -14.01 -9.60 -0.96
N LEU A 23 -12.72 -9.30 -0.91
CA LEU A 23 -11.93 -9.30 0.32
C LEU A 23 -12.00 -7.91 0.94
N LYS A 24 -12.56 -7.80 2.14
CA LYS A 24 -12.85 -6.51 2.80
C LYS A 24 -12.00 -6.25 4.03
N GLU A 25 -11.32 -7.26 4.55
CA GLU A 25 -10.54 -7.14 5.76
C GLU A 25 -9.11 -7.58 5.50
N PHE A 26 -8.18 -6.71 5.85
CA PHE A 26 -6.76 -6.98 5.71
C PHE A 26 -6.04 -6.64 7.01
N PHE A 27 -4.92 -7.29 7.25
CA PHE A 27 -4.01 -6.97 8.34
C PHE A 27 -2.73 -6.41 7.76
N ILE A 28 -2.38 -5.19 8.18
CA ILE A 28 -1.09 -4.59 7.85
C ILE A 28 -0.07 -4.87 8.95
N SER A 29 1.13 -5.26 8.56
CA SER A 29 2.20 -5.59 9.50
C SER A 29 3.58 -5.22 8.97
N LYS A 30 4.51 -4.94 9.88
CA LYS A 30 5.93 -4.73 9.57
C LYS A 30 6.72 -5.91 10.15
N PRO A 31 7.06 -6.92 9.32
CA PRO A 31 7.68 -8.15 9.81
C PRO A 31 9.09 -7.93 10.36
N PHE A 32 9.81 -6.94 9.82
CA PHE A 32 11.18 -6.60 10.22
C PHE A 32 11.30 -5.09 10.39
N ALA A 33 11.70 -4.63 11.58
CA ALA A 33 11.76 -3.20 11.89
C ALA A 33 12.67 -2.40 10.95
N ASP A 34 13.82 -2.98 10.59
CA ASP A 34 14.85 -2.35 9.75
C ASP A 34 14.61 -2.53 8.25
N SER A 35 13.51 -3.18 7.85
CA SER A 35 13.17 -3.41 6.45
C SER A 35 12.23 -2.31 5.93
N PRO A 36 12.34 -1.92 4.64
CA PRO A 36 11.36 -1.03 4.02
C PRO A 36 10.01 -1.71 3.75
N PHE A 37 9.92 -3.03 3.95
CA PHE A 37 8.78 -3.83 3.53
C PHE A 37 7.72 -3.97 4.62
N TYR A 38 6.47 -3.94 4.16
CA TYR A 38 5.27 -4.24 4.94
C TYR A 38 4.49 -5.35 4.25
N TYR A 39 3.67 -6.07 5.01
CA TYR A 39 2.70 -7.03 4.49
C TYR A 39 1.28 -6.51 4.67
N LEU A 40 0.45 -6.71 3.65
CA LEU A 40 -0.99 -6.54 3.71
C LEU A 40 -1.65 -7.89 3.42
N GLN A 41 -2.06 -8.58 4.47
CA GLN A 41 -2.57 -9.95 4.46
C GLN A 41 -4.11 -9.95 4.49
N ALA A 42 -4.76 -10.62 3.54
CA ALA A 42 -6.21 -10.80 3.60
C ALA A 42 -6.60 -11.67 4.80
N ALA A 43 -7.64 -11.27 5.53
CA ALA A 43 -8.12 -11.99 6.71
C ALA A 43 -8.82 -13.31 6.35
N GLN A 44 -9.58 -13.31 5.25
CA GLN A 44 -10.40 -14.45 4.85
C GLN A 44 -9.66 -15.48 3.98
N GLN A 45 -8.51 -15.11 3.41
CA GLN A 45 -7.76 -15.96 2.49
C GLN A 45 -6.25 -15.80 2.71
N ALA A 46 -5.66 -16.74 3.44
CA ALA A 46 -4.25 -16.71 3.82
C ALA A 46 -3.28 -16.60 2.62
N ASP A 47 -3.64 -17.16 1.47
CA ASP A 47 -2.80 -17.14 0.27
C ASP A 47 -2.73 -15.75 -0.40
N ILE A 48 -3.59 -14.80 0.00
CA ILE A 48 -3.59 -13.43 -0.54
C ILE A 48 -2.86 -12.49 0.41
N CYS A 49 -1.60 -12.22 0.07
CA CYS A 49 -0.75 -11.27 0.78
C CYS A 49 -0.02 -10.36 -0.21
N PHE A 50 -0.07 -9.05 0.02
CA PHE A 50 0.67 -8.06 -0.76
C PHE A 50 1.94 -7.64 -0.04
N LEU A 51 3.03 -7.53 -0.79
CA LEU A 51 4.26 -6.88 -0.35
C LEU A 51 4.13 -5.38 -0.62
N LEU A 52 4.36 -4.56 0.40
CA LEU A 52 4.20 -3.12 0.35
C LEU A 52 5.49 -2.39 0.75
N ILE A 53 5.62 -1.13 0.36
CA ILE A 53 6.59 -0.17 0.90
C ILE A 53 5.90 1.14 1.24
N ASN A 54 6.43 1.88 2.21
CA ASN A 54 6.09 3.29 2.39
C ASN A 54 6.96 4.14 1.44
N PRO A 55 6.40 4.76 0.39
CA PRO A 55 7.19 5.49 -0.59
C PRO A 55 7.92 6.70 0.00
N PHE A 56 7.35 7.33 1.03
CA PHE A 56 7.88 8.56 1.62
C PHE A 56 9.07 8.30 2.56
N GLU A 57 9.25 7.06 3.02
CA GLU A 57 10.47 6.63 3.73
C GLU A 57 11.66 6.49 2.76
N ILE A 58 11.41 6.43 1.46
CA ILE A 58 12.39 6.06 0.44
C ILE A 58 12.75 7.25 -0.45
N THR A 59 11.76 8.02 -0.91
CA THR A 59 11.97 9.17 -1.79
C THR A 59 11.12 10.37 -1.39
N LYS A 60 11.69 11.56 -1.51
CA LYS A 60 10.98 12.84 -1.35
C LYS A 60 10.29 13.31 -2.64
N ALA A 61 10.58 12.66 -3.77
CA ALA A 61 10.03 13.05 -5.06
C ALA A 61 8.59 12.56 -5.26
N TYR A 62 8.19 11.49 -4.55
CA TYR A 62 6.83 10.97 -4.66
C TYR A 62 5.86 11.90 -3.95
N GLU A 63 4.91 12.44 -4.70
CA GLU A 63 3.85 13.32 -4.21
C GLU A 63 2.59 13.13 -5.07
N PHE A 64 1.43 13.32 -4.47
CA PHE A 64 0.16 13.32 -5.18
C PHE A 64 -0.91 14.02 -4.35
N ASN A 65 -1.96 14.49 -5.02
CA ASN A 65 -3.15 15.01 -4.37
C ASN A 65 -4.17 13.88 -4.20
N LEU A 66 -4.65 13.67 -2.98
CA LEU A 66 -5.71 12.71 -2.71
C LEU A 66 -7.07 13.34 -3.09
N PRO A 67 -7.84 12.77 -4.03
CA PRO A 67 -9.12 13.35 -4.43
C PRO A 67 -10.10 13.46 -3.26
N GLU A 68 -10.86 14.56 -3.20
CA GLU A 68 -11.86 14.81 -2.13
C GLU A 68 -12.84 13.64 -1.92
N PRO A 69 -13.39 12.99 -2.98
CA PRO A 69 -14.26 11.83 -2.78
C PRO A 69 -13.59 10.65 -2.05
N VAL A 70 -12.27 10.49 -2.22
CA VAL A 70 -11.51 9.45 -1.52
C VAL A 70 -11.32 9.83 -0.06
N GLN A 71 -11.08 11.11 0.24
CA GLN A 71 -10.97 11.61 1.60
C GLN A 71 -12.28 11.41 2.38
N GLU A 72 -13.42 11.67 1.74
CA GLU A 72 -14.75 11.44 2.30
C GLU A 72 -14.98 9.96 2.60
N VAL A 73 -14.72 9.07 1.64
CA VAL A 73 -14.89 7.60 1.82
C VAL A 73 -14.02 7.07 2.95
N LEU A 74 -12.78 7.55 3.05
CA LEU A 74 -11.84 7.15 4.10
C LEU A 74 -12.05 7.91 5.42
N GLU A 75 -12.96 8.89 5.48
CA GLU A 75 -13.23 9.75 6.64
C GLU A 75 -11.96 10.44 7.18
N ILE A 76 -11.09 10.89 6.27
CA ILE A 76 -9.84 11.58 6.62
C ILE A 76 -10.16 13.00 7.10
N LYS A 77 -9.64 13.38 8.27
CA LYS A 77 -9.85 14.71 8.86
C LYS A 77 -8.60 15.59 8.82
N GLU A 78 -7.43 14.97 8.88
CA GLU A 78 -6.15 15.65 8.86
C GLU A 78 -5.07 14.76 8.22
N LEU A 79 -4.01 15.38 7.72
CA LEU A 79 -2.92 14.66 7.05
C LEU A 79 -2.21 13.66 7.98
N SER A 80 -2.18 13.93 9.29
CA SER A 80 -1.59 13.05 10.30
C SER A 80 -2.32 11.71 10.45
N ASP A 81 -3.56 11.62 9.94
CA ASP A 81 -4.35 10.39 9.92
C ASP A 81 -4.00 9.48 8.74
N VAL A 82 -3.19 9.95 7.78
CA VAL A 82 -2.98 9.26 6.51
C VAL A 82 -1.67 8.47 6.50
N ALA A 83 -1.77 7.17 6.29
CA ALA A 83 -0.65 6.32 5.92
C ALA A 83 -0.76 5.93 4.44
N VAL A 84 0.37 5.92 3.74
CA VAL A 84 0.44 5.60 2.31
C VAL A 84 1.44 4.48 2.09
N PHE A 85 1.05 3.54 1.24
CA PHE A 85 1.89 2.45 0.80
C PHE A 85 1.75 2.23 -0.71
N ASN A 86 2.77 1.64 -1.33
CA ASN A 86 2.70 1.17 -2.71
C ASN A 86 2.96 -0.33 -2.80
N VAL A 87 2.24 -0.99 -3.70
CA VAL A 87 2.36 -2.43 -3.91
C VAL A 87 3.64 -2.74 -4.68
N VAL A 88 4.41 -3.68 -4.14
CA VAL A 88 5.60 -4.26 -4.77
C VAL A 88 5.22 -5.53 -5.50
N ASN A 89 5.55 -5.60 -6.78
CA ASN A 89 5.50 -6.81 -7.58
C ASN A 89 6.89 -7.45 -7.62
N ALA A 90 7.07 -8.53 -6.86
CA ALA A 90 8.32 -9.29 -6.76
C ALA A 90 8.23 -10.68 -7.42
N ARG A 91 7.35 -10.86 -8.42
CA ARG A 91 7.14 -12.16 -9.10
C ARG A 91 8.43 -12.75 -9.70
N GLU A 92 9.33 -11.89 -10.16
CA GLU A 92 10.61 -12.27 -10.78
C GLU A 92 11.81 -12.12 -9.83
N GLY A 93 11.55 -12.11 -8.51
CA GLY A 93 12.53 -11.84 -7.47
C GLY A 93 12.71 -10.35 -7.17
N LEU A 94 13.37 -10.05 -6.04
CA LEU A 94 13.54 -8.67 -5.57
C LEU A 94 14.42 -7.80 -6.48
N ASP A 95 15.40 -8.39 -7.16
CA ASP A 95 16.30 -7.67 -8.08
C ASP A 95 15.57 -7.08 -9.30
N ASN A 96 14.48 -7.72 -9.72
CA ASN A 96 13.62 -7.31 -10.82
C ASN A 96 12.27 -6.75 -10.32
N ALA A 97 12.12 -6.55 -9.02
CA ALA A 97 10.86 -6.10 -8.46
C ALA A 97 10.51 -4.69 -8.96
N THR A 98 9.21 -4.49 -9.18
CA THR A 98 8.66 -3.18 -9.54
C THR A 98 7.66 -2.72 -8.48
N VAL A 99 7.41 -1.42 -8.42
CA VAL A 99 6.48 -0.79 -7.50
C VAL A 99 5.43 -0.05 -8.31
N ASN A 100 4.17 -0.22 -7.92
CA ASN A 100 3.08 0.51 -8.52
C ASN A 100 2.90 1.87 -7.83
N LEU A 101 3.47 2.92 -8.43
CA LEU A 101 3.36 4.30 -7.94
C LEU A 101 2.05 4.98 -8.37
N GLN A 102 1.36 4.44 -9.37
CA GLN A 102 0.11 4.97 -9.89
C GLN A 102 -1.11 4.58 -9.03
N ALA A 103 -1.01 3.51 -8.25
CA ALA A 103 -2.13 3.03 -7.43
C ALA A 103 -1.73 2.80 -5.96
N PRO A 104 -1.46 3.87 -5.18
CA PRO A 104 -1.16 3.75 -3.76
C PRO A 104 -2.32 3.14 -2.96
N VAL A 105 -1.96 2.41 -1.91
CA VAL A 105 -2.85 2.02 -0.82
C VAL A 105 -2.82 3.15 0.20
N VAL A 106 -3.97 3.79 0.39
CA VAL A 106 -4.16 4.89 1.35
C VAL A 106 -4.98 4.37 2.52
N ILE A 107 -4.51 4.62 3.74
CA ILE A 107 -5.12 4.17 4.98
C ILE A 107 -5.36 5.37 5.89
N ASN A 108 -6.60 5.53 6.36
CA ASN A 108 -6.90 6.34 7.53
C ASN A 108 -6.60 5.51 8.78
N VAL A 109 -5.55 5.87 9.51
CA VAL A 109 -5.09 5.11 10.68
C VAL A 109 -6.02 5.25 11.90
N ARG A 110 -6.78 6.35 11.98
CA ARG A 110 -7.78 6.54 13.06
C ARG A 110 -9.05 5.76 12.78
N GLY A 111 -9.52 5.81 11.53
CA GLY A 111 -10.72 5.11 11.07
C GLY A 111 -10.50 3.62 10.80
N LEU A 112 -9.25 3.18 10.69
CA LEU A 112 -8.85 1.84 10.23
C LEU A 112 -9.48 1.48 8.88
N LYS A 113 -9.59 2.47 7.99
CA LYS A 113 -10.18 2.34 6.64
C LYS A 113 -9.10 2.46 5.59
N GLY A 114 -9.13 1.58 4.59
CA GLY A 114 -8.16 1.52 3.51
C GLY A 114 -8.83 1.55 2.14
N MET A 115 -8.12 2.10 1.15
CA MET A 115 -8.52 2.08 -0.25
C MET A 115 -7.28 2.03 -1.14
N GLN A 116 -7.32 1.26 -2.24
CA GLN A 116 -6.34 1.41 -3.31
C GLN A 116 -6.84 2.48 -4.29
N VAL A 117 -6.09 3.57 -4.39
CA VAL A 117 -6.51 4.79 -5.11
C VAL A 117 -5.76 4.85 -6.41
N VAL A 118 -6.46 4.86 -7.55
CA VAL A 118 -5.82 5.08 -8.85
C VAL A 118 -5.61 6.58 -9.05
N LEU A 119 -4.35 6.99 -9.22
CA LEU A 119 -4.00 8.36 -9.52
C LEU A 119 -4.26 8.65 -10.99
N ASN A 120 -5.04 9.70 -11.27
CA ASN A 120 -5.43 10.08 -12.63
C ASN A 120 -4.34 10.87 -13.38
N GLU A 121 -3.28 11.30 -12.69
CA GLU A 121 -2.19 12.07 -13.29
C GLU A 121 -1.13 11.12 -13.90
N PRO A 122 -0.65 11.38 -15.13
CA PRO A 122 0.29 10.50 -15.84
C PRO A 122 1.73 10.54 -15.30
N THR A 123 1.97 11.24 -14.19
CA THR A 123 3.28 11.47 -13.60
C THR A 123 3.94 10.18 -13.09
N TRP A 124 3.14 9.23 -12.59
CA TRP A 124 3.64 8.05 -11.89
C TRP A 124 3.49 6.77 -12.70
N GLN A 125 4.55 5.96 -12.73
CA GLN A 125 4.58 4.71 -13.47
C GLN A 125 3.89 3.58 -12.71
N LEU A 126 3.19 2.72 -13.46
CA LEU A 126 2.61 1.47 -12.95
C LEU A 126 3.68 0.45 -12.54
N ARG A 127 4.87 0.53 -13.13
CA ARG A 127 5.99 -0.42 -12.93
C ARG A 127 7.32 0.32 -12.78
N GLU A 128 7.48 1.05 -11.69
CA GLU A 128 8.77 1.67 -11.36
C GLU A 128 9.72 0.60 -10.79
N PRO A 129 10.95 0.42 -11.32
CA PRO A 129 11.91 -0.50 -10.71
C PRO A 129 12.19 -0.17 -9.24
N LEU A 130 12.02 -1.14 -8.33
CA LEU A 130 12.24 -0.96 -6.90
C LEU A 130 13.65 -0.43 -6.59
N LYS A 131 14.66 -0.90 -7.34
CA LYS A 131 16.04 -0.42 -7.22
C LYS A 131 16.20 1.08 -7.46
N ASN A 132 15.39 1.68 -8.34
CA ASN A 132 15.45 3.11 -8.61
C ASN A 132 14.89 3.90 -7.43
N LEU A 133 13.77 3.41 -6.86
CA LEU A 133 13.18 3.93 -5.62
C LEU A 133 14.20 3.91 -4.49
N LEU A 134 14.80 2.75 -4.19
CA LEU A 134 15.79 2.61 -3.12
C LEU A 134 17.06 3.44 -3.31
N GLN A 135 17.34 3.89 -4.54
CA GLN A 135 18.46 4.79 -4.87
C GLN A 135 18.04 6.27 -4.98
N GLY A 136 16.76 6.60 -4.77
CA GLY A 136 16.24 7.97 -4.82
C GLY A 136 16.13 8.56 -6.24
N LYS A 137 16.00 7.74 -7.29
CA LYS A 137 16.06 8.16 -8.71
C LYS A 137 14.68 8.24 -9.41
N VAL A 138 13.61 8.47 -8.67
CA VAL A 138 12.23 8.35 -9.17
C VAL A 138 11.72 9.68 -9.75
N GLY A 139 10.95 9.62 -10.84
CA GLY A 139 10.29 10.80 -11.43
C GLY A 139 11.19 11.63 -12.35
N GLN A 140 12.19 11.01 -12.98
CA GLN A 140 12.97 11.61 -14.09
C GLN A 140 12.37 11.27 -15.45
#